data_AF-A0A1B8AAF8-F1
#
_entry.id   AF-A0A1B8AAF8-F1
#
_cell.length_a   1.000
_cell.length_b   1.000
_cell.length_c   1.000
_cell.angle_alpha   90.00
_cell.angle_beta   90.00
_cell.angle_gamma   90.00
#
_symmetry.space_group_name_H-M   'P 1'
#
loop_
_entity.id
_entity.type
_entity.pdbx_description
1 polymer ?
#
loop_
_entity_poly.entity_id
_entity_poly.type
_entity_poly.pdbx_seq_one_letter_code
_entity_poly.pdbx_strand_id
1 'polypeptide(L)'
;MFIRSSTLTLLMAAMLRSATCATVDSPSDPIPSEWVDVLPMAWDNTEAMSKELTPESQFTKYQNWALDQIMDGNGTVNICMRWHSNLTLDEDTRNALMVEQIKQYQQWIEWLPGWDNFPFKEVDFKVVAWAVANDSQLVGHRDDFHVYTEFEDDDGLPTCDPGCSRHLHPDGDYSGCALGPDHRFHHYFLIDNTWGDRDMGAAGGEGFTISEYGWKNVGSKLGDWPILVHETGHTFGFRDYINDMTHNTSVCSISWLPPNVTYQLVMEPTDQGAYLPKVTRFEGWFIRYLWSRFSRTRGWQKDDGIAFPPTTDCPPGSF
;
A
#
# COMPACT_ATOMS: atom_id res chain seq x y z
N MET A 1 30.61 50.78 11.98
CA MET A 1 31.88 50.48 11.26
C MET A 1 32.59 49.44 12.13
N PHE A 2 32.61 48.13 11.91
CA PHE A 2 32.41 47.26 10.75
C PHE A 2 31.73 45.94 11.19
N ILE A 3 30.97 45.38 10.27
CA ILE A 3 30.41 44.02 10.28
C ILE A 3 31.54 42.99 10.11
N ARG A 4 31.46 41.84 10.80
CA ARG A 4 31.86 40.55 10.22
C ARG A 4 31.17 39.37 10.90
N SER A 5 30.19 38.84 10.17
CA SER A 5 29.70 37.46 10.24
C SER A 5 30.83 36.47 9.90
N SER A 6 30.80 35.25 10.46
CA SER A 6 30.80 34.01 9.66
C SER A 6 30.57 32.79 10.58
N THR A 7 29.36 32.22 10.52
CA THR A 7 29.06 30.88 9.97
C THR A 7 29.38 29.72 10.92
N LEU A 8 28.33 29.30 11.62
CA LEU A 8 28.11 27.95 12.11
C LEU A 8 27.96 27.05 10.87
N THR A 9 28.96 26.24 10.55
CA THR A 9 28.84 25.23 9.50
C THR A 9 28.48 23.91 10.16
N LEU A 10 27.19 23.66 10.32
CA LEU A 10 26.69 22.30 10.57
C LEU A 10 26.74 21.58 9.21
N LEU A 11 27.77 20.78 8.97
CA LEU A 11 27.75 19.82 7.86
C LEU A 11 26.80 18.68 8.25
N MET A 12 25.52 18.81 7.93
CA MET A 12 24.67 17.64 7.68
C MET A 12 25.00 17.15 6.27
N ALA A 13 25.91 16.20 6.18
CA ALA A 13 26.02 15.37 4.98
C ALA A 13 24.87 14.37 5.00
N ALA A 14 23.70 14.76 4.49
CA ALA A 14 22.72 13.77 4.04
C ALA A 14 23.37 13.00 2.89
N MET A 15 23.75 11.75 3.13
CA MET A 15 24.16 10.86 2.05
C MET A 15 22.92 10.59 1.20
N LEU A 16 22.75 11.32 0.09
CA LEU A 16 21.76 10.96 -0.91
C LEU A 16 22.14 9.59 -1.49
N ARG A 17 21.47 8.54 -0.99
CA ARG A 17 21.46 7.24 -1.64
C ARG A 17 20.76 7.39 -2.99
N SER A 18 21.43 7.00 -4.07
CA SER A 18 20.88 7.17 -5.42
C SER A 18 19.74 6.19 -5.67
N ALA A 19 18.60 6.68 -6.19
CA ALA A 19 17.54 5.83 -6.73
C ALA A 19 18.06 5.09 -7.97
N THR A 20 17.86 3.77 -8.04
CA THR A 20 18.18 2.99 -9.25
C THR A 20 16.98 3.01 -10.20
N CYS A 21 17.23 3.10 -11.51
CA CYS A 21 16.18 2.98 -12.51
C CYS A 21 15.70 1.52 -12.51
N ALA A 22 14.56 1.23 -11.88
CA ALA A 22 14.10 -0.14 -11.65
C ALA A 22 13.63 -0.80 -12.95
N THR A 23 14.43 -1.73 -13.46
CA THR A 23 13.98 -2.77 -14.39
C THR A 23 13.39 -3.92 -13.58
N VAL A 24 12.24 -4.44 -14.01
CA VAL A 24 11.66 -5.66 -13.42
C VAL A 24 12.52 -6.85 -13.84
N ASP A 25 13.09 -7.57 -12.87
CA ASP A 25 13.89 -8.77 -13.12
C ASP A 25 13.01 -9.88 -13.70
N SER A 26 13.59 -10.82 -14.47
CA SER A 26 12.80 -11.93 -15.01
C SER A 26 12.21 -12.78 -13.87
N PRO A 27 10.97 -13.29 -13.99
CA PRO A 27 10.44 -14.26 -13.04
C PRO A 27 11.21 -15.59 -13.03
N SER A 28 12.03 -15.86 -14.05
CA SER A 28 12.92 -17.04 -14.09
C SER A 28 14.27 -16.81 -13.42
N ASP A 29 14.60 -15.57 -13.06
CA ASP A 29 15.87 -15.28 -12.41
C ASP A 29 15.86 -15.81 -10.97
N PRO A 30 17.00 -16.27 -10.43
CA PRO A 30 17.08 -16.57 -9.01
C PRO A 30 16.99 -15.29 -8.19
N ILE A 31 16.54 -15.41 -6.94
CA ILE A 31 16.63 -14.32 -5.96
C ILE A 31 18.10 -13.85 -5.89
N PRO A 32 18.38 -12.54 -5.99
CA PRO A 32 19.73 -12.00 -5.85
C PRO A 32 20.38 -12.47 -4.55
N SER A 33 21.61 -12.94 -4.64
CA SER A 33 22.33 -13.59 -3.53
C SER A 33 22.40 -12.72 -2.26
N GLU A 34 22.48 -11.41 -2.43
CA GLU A 34 22.53 -10.41 -1.37
C GLU A 34 21.22 -10.30 -0.57
N TRP A 35 20.10 -10.83 -1.10
CA TRP A 35 18.76 -10.72 -0.52
C TRP A 35 18.12 -12.06 -0.14
N VAL A 36 18.78 -13.19 -0.44
CA VAL A 36 18.26 -14.54 -0.08
C VAL A 36 17.91 -14.64 1.40
N ASP A 37 18.75 -14.08 2.27
CA ASP A 37 18.51 -14.06 3.72
C ASP A 37 17.70 -12.84 4.16
N VAL A 38 17.74 -11.74 3.39
CA VAL A 38 17.13 -10.45 3.75
C VAL A 38 15.62 -10.46 3.55
N LEU A 39 15.11 -11.10 2.49
CA LEU A 39 13.67 -11.18 2.24
C LEU A 39 12.92 -11.93 3.37
N PRO A 40 13.43 -13.09 3.87
CA PRO A 40 12.94 -13.67 5.10
C PRO A 40 12.99 -12.73 6.31
N MET A 41 14.07 -11.97 6.51
CA MET A 41 14.16 -11.03 7.62
C MET A 41 13.11 -9.92 7.52
N ALA A 42 12.84 -9.40 6.33
CA ALA A 42 11.81 -8.39 6.10
C ALA A 42 10.40 -8.92 6.42
N TRP A 43 10.11 -10.16 6.05
CA TRP A 43 8.89 -10.85 6.49
C TRP A 43 8.84 -10.96 8.01
N ASP A 44 9.91 -11.45 8.63
CA ASP A 44 9.96 -11.72 10.07
C ASP A 44 9.78 -10.45 10.89
N ASN A 45 10.43 -9.37 10.48
CA ASN A 45 10.25 -8.06 11.07
C ASN A 45 8.80 -7.57 10.92
N THR A 46 8.18 -7.77 9.76
CA THR A 46 6.78 -7.39 9.51
C THR A 46 5.81 -8.16 10.40
N GLU A 47 5.97 -9.48 10.47
CA GLU A 47 5.16 -10.35 11.32
C GLU A 47 5.36 -10.01 12.81
N ALA A 48 6.61 -9.82 13.26
CA ALA A 48 6.92 -9.46 14.63
C ALA A 48 6.30 -8.11 15.04
N MET A 49 6.41 -7.09 14.19
CA MET A 49 5.82 -5.78 14.49
C MET A 49 4.30 -5.84 14.50
N SER A 50 3.69 -6.54 13.55
CA SER A 50 2.22 -6.64 13.50
C SER A 50 1.63 -7.33 14.74
N LYS A 51 2.34 -8.29 15.34
CA LYS A 51 1.91 -8.95 16.59
C LYS A 51 1.82 -7.98 17.77
N GLU A 52 2.63 -6.94 17.76
CA GLU A 52 2.84 -6.06 18.91
C GLU A 52 2.10 -4.73 18.75
N LEU A 53 2.11 -4.19 17.52
CA LEU A 53 1.52 -2.88 17.21
C LEU A 53 0.07 -2.98 16.75
N THR A 54 -0.30 -4.07 16.07
CA THR A 54 -1.62 -4.24 15.44
C THR A 54 -2.16 -5.66 15.64
N PRO A 55 -2.35 -6.10 16.90
CA PRO A 55 -2.67 -7.50 17.23
C PRO A 55 -3.98 -8.00 16.62
N GLU A 56 -4.91 -7.11 16.30
CA GLU A 56 -6.17 -7.38 15.58
C GLU A 56 -5.97 -7.63 14.07
N SER A 57 -4.92 -7.08 13.47
CA SER A 57 -4.59 -7.21 12.04
C SER A 57 -3.20 -7.80 11.81
N GLN A 58 -2.83 -8.79 12.64
CA GLN A 58 -1.57 -9.54 12.52
C GLN A 58 -1.31 -9.96 11.08
N PHE A 59 -0.11 -9.67 10.58
CA PHE A 59 0.25 -9.75 9.17
C PHE A 59 -0.11 -11.09 8.52
N THR A 60 0.23 -12.20 9.18
CA THR A 60 -0.13 -13.54 8.67
C THR A 60 -1.56 -13.99 8.93
N LYS A 61 -2.31 -13.35 9.83
CA LYS A 61 -3.69 -13.73 10.17
C LYS A 61 -4.74 -12.89 9.46
N TYR A 62 -4.45 -11.63 9.20
CA TYR A 62 -5.33 -10.74 8.46
C TYR A 62 -5.38 -11.18 7.00
N GLN A 63 -6.59 -11.41 6.47
CA GLN A 63 -6.84 -12.04 5.16
C GLN A 63 -7.44 -11.06 4.14
N ASN A 64 -7.09 -9.78 4.23
CA ASN A 64 -7.59 -8.75 3.32
C ASN A 64 -6.46 -7.87 2.75
N TRP A 65 -5.22 -8.38 2.69
CA TRP A 65 -4.17 -7.71 1.93
C TRP A 65 -4.49 -7.75 0.43
N ALA A 66 -3.84 -6.91 -0.37
CA ALA A 66 -4.06 -6.82 -1.81
C ALA A 66 -3.94 -8.17 -2.52
N LEU A 67 -3.01 -9.04 -2.11
CA LEU A 67 -2.93 -10.42 -2.65
C LEU A 67 -4.18 -11.26 -2.30
N ASP A 68 -4.71 -11.14 -1.09
CA ASP A 68 -5.94 -11.84 -0.69
C ASP A 68 -7.14 -11.33 -1.49
N GLN A 69 -7.18 -10.02 -1.79
CA GLN A 69 -8.23 -9.40 -2.59
C GLN A 69 -8.17 -9.82 -4.06
N ILE A 70 -6.96 -9.86 -4.64
CA ILE A 70 -6.72 -10.32 -6.01
C ILE A 70 -7.16 -11.78 -6.16
N MET A 71 -6.86 -12.63 -5.19
CA MET A 71 -7.26 -14.03 -5.20
C MET A 71 -8.77 -14.22 -5.03
N ASP A 72 -9.39 -13.50 -4.10
CA ASP A 72 -10.84 -13.51 -3.88
C ASP A 72 -11.63 -13.03 -5.11
N GLY A 73 -11.14 -11.97 -5.76
CA GLY A 73 -11.72 -11.41 -6.97
C GLY A 73 -11.33 -12.12 -8.27
N ASN A 74 -10.57 -13.22 -8.19
CA ASN A 74 -10.07 -13.96 -9.34
C ASN A 74 -9.38 -13.07 -10.39
N GLY A 75 -8.50 -12.18 -9.93
CA GLY A 75 -7.78 -11.23 -10.77
C GLY A 75 -8.54 -9.93 -11.04
N THR A 76 -9.70 -9.70 -10.42
CA THR A 76 -10.43 -8.41 -10.47
C THR A 76 -10.55 -7.82 -9.06
N VAL A 77 -10.20 -6.56 -8.88
CA VAL A 77 -10.34 -5.83 -7.62
C VAL A 77 -11.38 -4.72 -7.81
N ASN A 78 -12.56 -4.91 -7.22
CA ASN A 78 -13.59 -3.88 -7.12
C ASN A 78 -13.20 -2.83 -6.06
N ILE A 79 -13.28 -1.56 -6.43
CA ILE A 79 -12.88 -0.39 -5.65
C ILE A 79 -14.11 0.46 -5.31
N CYS A 80 -14.21 0.84 -4.04
CA CYS A 80 -15.07 1.92 -3.54
C CYS A 80 -14.25 3.21 -3.49
N MET A 81 -14.57 4.18 -4.33
CA MET A 81 -13.99 5.52 -4.24
C MET A 81 -14.69 6.31 -3.15
N ARG A 82 -13.96 7.10 -2.37
CA ARG A 82 -14.52 7.96 -1.32
C ARG A 82 -13.98 9.37 -1.48
N TRP A 83 -14.86 10.35 -1.31
CA TRP A 83 -14.53 11.75 -1.53
C TRP A 83 -15.01 12.59 -0.37
N HIS A 84 -14.08 12.91 0.52
CA HIS A 84 -14.29 13.81 1.65
C HIS A 84 -13.64 15.17 1.36
N SER A 85 -14.44 16.04 0.75
CA SER A 85 -14.04 17.39 0.36
C SER A 85 -15.24 18.33 0.34
N ASN A 86 -15.01 19.64 0.28
CA ASN A 86 -16.03 20.64 -0.02
C ASN A 86 -16.12 20.99 -1.50
N LEU A 87 -15.26 20.41 -2.33
CA LEU A 87 -15.26 20.63 -3.77
C LEU A 87 -16.18 19.64 -4.49
N THR A 88 -16.63 20.08 -5.66
CA THR A 88 -17.20 19.23 -6.69
C THR A 88 -16.09 18.51 -7.45
N LEU A 89 -16.32 17.26 -7.79
CA LEU A 89 -15.47 16.41 -8.59
C LEU A 89 -16.14 16.17 -9.94
N ASP A 90 -15.51 16.59 -11.03
CA ASP A 90 -15.99 16.33 -12.39
C ASP A 90 -15.52 14.95 -12.91
N GLU A 91 -16.05 14.55 -14.06
CA GLU A 91 -15.78 13.24 -14.66
C GLU A 91 -14.31 13.05 -15.04
N ASP A 92 -13.67 14.06 -15.64
CA ASP A 92 -12.26 14.00 -16.04
C ASP A 92 -11.37 13.80 -14.81
N THR A 93 -11.67 14.51 -13.72
CA THR A 93 -10.93 14.41 -12.47
C THR A 93 -11.11 13.05 -11.80
N ARG A 94 -12.34 12.50 -11.80
CA ARG A 94 -12.60 11.12 -11.34
C ARG A 94 -11.78 10.11 -12.14
N ASN A 95 -11.80 10.21 -13.47
CA ASN A 95 -11.06 9.31 -14.35
C ASN A 95 -9.54 9.41 -14.12
N ALA A 96 -9.01 10.62 -13.93
CA ALA A 96 -7.59 10.82 -13.63
C ALA A 96 -7.16 10.17 -12.30
N LEU A 97 -7.98 10.30 -11.25
CA LEU A 97 -7.75 9.61 -9.96
C LEU A 97 -7.66 8.08 -10.15
N MET A 98 -8.56 7.52 -10.95
CA MET A 98 -8.56 6.08 -11.22
C MET A 98 -7.32 5.62 -11.98
N VAL A 99 -6.93 6.35 -13.01
CA VAL A 99 -5.73 6.03 -13.79
C VAL A 99 -4.50 6.05 -12.89
N GLU A 100 -4.35 7.06 -12.02
CA GLU A 100 -3.20 7.14 -11.11
C GLU A 100 -3.20 6.03 -10.05
N GLN A 101 -4.34 5.70 -9.46
CA GLN A 101 -4.44 4.57 -8.53
C GLN A 101 -4.01 3.26 -9.20
N ILE A 102 -4.55 2.96 -10.38
CA ILE A 102 -4.25 1.72 -11.11
C ILE A 102 -2.77 1.67 -11.47
N LYS A 103 -2.20 2.78 -11.94
CA LYS A 103 -0.78 2.92 -12.26
C LYS A 103 0.09 2.56 -11.06
N GLN A 104 -0.25 3.01 -9.84
CA GLN A 104 0.56 2.70 -8.66
C GLN A 104 0.46 1.22 -8.26
N TYR A 105 -0.73 0.63 -8.31
CA TYR A 105 -0.90 -0.81 -8.12
C TYR A 105 -0.10 -1.65 -9.10
N GLN A 106 -0.08 -1.25 -10.38
CA GLN A 106 0.66 -1.94 -11.42
C GLN A 106 2.16 -1.98 -11.14
N GLN A 107 2.74 -0.96 -10.51
CA GLN A 107 4.17 -0.96 -10.15
C GLN A 107 4.55 -2.07 -9.17
N TRP A 108 3.62 -2.45 -8.29
CA TRP A 108 3.80 -3.56 -7.36
C TRP A 108 3.50 -4.90 -8.05
N ILE A 109 2.40 -4.98 -8.78
CA ILE A 109 1.89 -6.22 -9.40
C ILE A 109 2.77 -6.68 -10.57
N GLU A 110 3.46 -5.79 -11.28
CA GLU A 110 4.31 -6.14 -12.44
C GLU A 110 5.40 -7.17 -12.12
N TRP A 111 5.75 -7.34 -10.84
CA TRP A 111 6.73 -8.31 -10.38
C TRP A 111 6.21 -9.75 -10.27
N LEU A 112 4.89 -9.97 -10.28
CA LEU A 112 4.29 -11.26 -9.96
C LEU A 112 4.06 -12.20 -11.16
N PRO A 113 3.64 -11.74 -12.36
CA PRO A 113 3.37 -12.63 -13.48
C PRO A 113 4.53 -13.58 -13.81
N GLY A 114 4.22 -14.89 -13.83
CA GLY A 114 5.20 -15.94 -14.10
C GLY A 114 6.09 -16.33 -12.91
N TRP A 115 6.06 -15.57 -11.81
CA TRP A 115 6.76 -15.92 -10.59
C TRP A 115 5.97 -16.96 -9.80
N ASP A 116 6.59 -18.11 -9.51
CA ASP A 116 6.11 -19.09 -8.54
C ASP A 116 4.60 -19.41 -8.63
N ASN A 117 4.17 -19.76 -9.85
CA ASN A 117 2.79 -20.05 -10.25
C ASN A 117 1.74 -18.99 -9.86
N PHE A 118 2.11 -17.71 -9.81
CA PHE A 118 1.12 -16.64 -9.73
C PHE A 118 0.10 -16.78 -10.88
N PRO A 119 -1.21 -16.88 -10.59
CA PRO A 119 -2.19 -17.37 -11.56
C PRO A 119 -2.63 -16.31 -12.57
N PHE A 120 -2.32 -15.03 -12.33
CA PHE A 120 -2.79 -13.92 -13.14
C PHE A 120 -1.66 -13.30 -13.97
N LYS A 121 -1.94 -12.99 -15.24
CA LYS A 121 -1.04 -12.19 -16.07
C LYS A 121 -1.24 -10.70 -15.85
N GLU A 122 -2.48 -10.33 -15.57
CA GLU A 122 -2.94 -8.96 -15.37
C GLU A 122 -3.97 -9.00 -14.24
N VAL A 123 -4.08 -7.89 -13.51
CA VAL A 123 -5.10 -7.67 -12.48
C VAL A 123 -5.94 -6.49 -12.96
N ASP A 124 -7.24 -6.69 -13.01
CA ASP A 124 -8.22 -5.67 -13.40
C ASP A 124 -8.73 -4.92 -12.17
N PHE A 125 -8.91 -3.62 -12.28
CA PHE A 125 -9.39 -2.76 -11.19
C PHE A 125 -10.63 -2.02 -11.65
N LYS A 126 -11.72 -2.14 -10.88
CA LYS A 126 -13.03 -1.59 -11.28
C LYS A 126 -13.59 -0.69 -10.19
N VAL A 127 -13.91 0.55 -10.53
CA VAL A 127 -14.76 1.37 -9.67
C VAL A 127 -16.16 0.82 -9.74
N VAL A 128 -16.70 0.40 -8.60
CA VAL A 128 -18.09 -0.04 -8.50
C VAL A 128 -18.96 0.98 -7.77
N ALA A 129 -18.34 1.86 -6.99
CA ALA A 129 -19.06 2.86 -6.23
C ALA A 129 -18.22 4.11 -5.91
N TRP A 130 -18.93 5.20 -5.65
CA TRP A 130 -18.41 6.42 -5.03
C TRP A 130 -19.20 6.73 -3.76
N ALA A 131 -18.52 7.14 -2.69
CA ALA A 131 -19.12 7.69 -1.49
C ALA A 131 -18.79 9.19 -1.37
N VAL A 132 -19.82 10.01 -1.16
CA VAL A 132 -19.72 11.47 -1.02
C VAL A 132 -20.67 11.96 0.06
N ALA A 133 -20.35 13.10 0.69
CA ALA A 133 -21.26 13.71 1.65
C ALA A 133 -22.55 14.26 0.98
N ASN A 134 -22.46 14.65 -0.29
CA ASN A 134 -23.62 15.15 -1.05
C ASN A 134 -23.54 14.73 -2.52
N ASP A 135 -24.64 14.19 -3.07
CA ASP A 135 -24.72 13.72 -4.48
C ASP A 135 -24.28 14.80 -5.49
N SER A 136 -24.57 16.08 -5.20
CA SER A 136 -24.19 17.20 -6.06
C SER A 136 -22.69 17.44 -6.18
N GLN A 137 -21.86 16.77 -5.36
CA GLN A 137 -20.42 16.82 -5.49
C GLN A 137 -19.92 16.07 -6.72
N LEU A 138 -20.64 15.07 -7.23
CA LEU A 138 -20.23 14.34 -8.42
C LEU A 138 -20.94 14.90 -9.65
N VAL A 139 -20.18 15.57 -10.52
CA VAL A 139 -20.68 16.19 -11.75
C VAL A 139 -20.23 15.38 -12.97
N GLY A 140 -21.10 15.22 -13.98
CA GLY A 140 -20.80 14.51 -15.23
C GLY A 140 -21.42 13.11 -15.30
N HIS A 141 -20.87 12.21 -16.13
CA HIS A 141 -21.34 10.84 -16.28
C HIS A 141 -21.11 10.01 -15.01
N ARG A 142 -22.10 9.18 -14.65
CA ARG A 142 -22.12 8.35 -13.43
C ARG A 142 -22.78 6.98 -13.63
N ASP A 143 -23.03 6.55 -14.86
CA ASP A 143 -23.84 5.34 -15.10
C ASP A 143 -23.09 4.02 -14.79
N ASP A 144 -21.78 4.08 -14.64
CA ASP A 144 -20.91 2.91 -14.44
C ASP A 144 -20.70 2.53 -12.96
N PHE A 145 -21.21 3.32 -12.00
CA PHE A 145 -21.01 3.10 -10.58
C PHE A 145 -22.20 3.56 -9.74
N HIS A 146 -22.34 3.01 -8.53
CA HIS A 146 -23.32 3.49 -7.56
C HIS A 146 -22.79 4.69 -6.76
N VAL A 147 -23.68 5.59 -6.32
CA VAL A 147 -23.31 6.73 -5.46
C VAL A 147 -23.96 6.56 -4.09
N TYR A 148 -23.12 6.44 -3.06
CA TYR A 148 -23.52 6.43 -1.66
C TYR A 148 -23.41 7.84 -1.05
N THR A 149 -24.44 8.22 -0.30
CA THR A 149 -24.51 9.47 0.48
C THR A 149 -24.98 9.26 1.91
N GLU A 150 -25.31 8.01 2.26
CA GLU A 150 -26.02 7.64 3.48
C GLU A 150 -25.14 6.94 4.51
N PHE A 151 -23.90 6.60 4.17
CA PHE A 151 -22.99 5.90 5.05
C PHE A 151 -21.76 6.74 5.39
N GLU A 152 -21.40 6.70 6.67
CA GLU A 152 -20.16 7.25 7.23
C GLU A 152 -19.41 6.13 7.95
N ASP A 153 -18.08 6.18 7.95
CA ASP A 153 -17.26 5.30 8.79
C ASP A 153 -17.16 5.81 10.24
N ASP A 154 -16.38 5.13 11.08
CA ASP A 154 -16.25 5.45 12.50
C ASP A 154 -15.67 6.86 12.76
N ASP A 155 -14.98 7.44 11.77
CA ASP A 155 -14.43 8.80 11.82
C ASP A 155 -15.39 9.85 11.23
N GLY A 156 -16.59 9.44 10.81
CA GLY A 156 -17.59 10.31 10.18
C GLY A 156 -17.29 10.64 8.72
N LEU A 157 -16.42 9.87 8.06
CA LEU A 157 -16.03 10.09 6.67
C LEU A 157 -16.96 9.31 5.73
N PRO A 158 -17.34 9.85 4.56
CA PRO A 158 -18.19 9.14 3.60
C PRO A 158 -17.62 7.76 3.23
N THR A 159 -18.43 6.72 3.34
CA THR A 159 -18.07 5.35 2.97
C THR A 159 -19.11 4.73 2.04
N CYS A 160 -18.72 3.70 1.28
CA CYS A 160 -19.70 2.82 0.64
C CYS A 160 -20.36 1.91 1.67
N ASP A 161 -21.46 1.25 1.29
CA ASP A 161 -22.22 0.32 2.14
C ASP A 161 -21.28 -0.67 2.86
N PRO A 162 -21.19 -0.62 4.21
CA PRO A 162 -20.39 -1.54 5.00
C PRO A 162 -20.74 -3.01 4.75
N GLY A 163 -22.01 -3.31 4.45
CA GLY A 163 -22.49 -4.66 4.12
C GLY A 163 -21.89 -5.23 2.83
N CYS A 164 -21.33 -4.37 1.98
CA CYS A 164 -20.68 -4.73 0.72
C CYS A 164 -19.14 -4.83 0.83
N SER A 165 -18.57 -4.53 2.00
CA SER A 165 -17.11 -4.47 2.20
C SER A 165 -16.52 -5.86 2.45
N ARG A 166 -15.59 -6.32 1.61
CA ARG A 166 -14.82 -7.54 1.86
C ARG A 166 -14.03 -7.48 3.18
N HIS A 167 -13.52 -6.30 3.54
CA HIS A 167 -12.79 -6.12 4.80
C HIS A 167 -13.65 -6.49 6.02
N LEU A 168 -14.92 -6.11 5.99
CA LEU A 168 -15.89 -6.39 7.07
C LEU A 168 -16.55 -7.76 6.95
N HIS A 169 -16.56 -8.33 5.74
CA HIS A 169 -17.14 -9.63 5.42
C HIS A 169 -16.10 -10.60 4.80
N PRO A 170 -15.00 -10.92 5.51
CA PRO A 170 -13.96 -11.83 5.00
C PRO A 170 -14.44 -13.29 4.90
N ASP A 171 -15.58 -13.61 5.51
CA ASP A 171 -16.27 -14.89 5.39
C ASP A 171 -17.06 -15.05 4.09
N GLY A 172 -17.20 -13.97 3.31
CA GLY A 172 -17.95 -13.93 2.07
C GLY A 172 -19.47 -13.81 2.26
N ASP A 173 -19.95 -13.53 3.47
CA ASP A 173 -21.38 -13.28 3.71
C ASP A 173 -21.74 -11.82 3.41
N TYR A 174 -22.15 -11.58 2.16
CA TYR A 174 -22.64 -10.28 1.69
C TYR A 174 -24.17 -10.16 1.77
N SER A 175 -24.86 -10.95 2.61
CA SER A 175 -26.31 -10.84 2.77
C SER A 175 -26.75 -9.48 3.33
N GLY A 176 -25.83 -8.76 3.98
CA GLY A 176 -26.01 -7.38 4.43
C GLY A 176 -25.81 -6.30 3.35
N CYS A 177 -25.25 -6.64 2.18
CA CYS A 177 -25.05 -5.69 1.09
C CYS A 177 -26.40 -5.33 0.45
N ALA A 178 -26.85 -4.09 0.60
CA ALA A 178 -28.22 -3.68 0.25
C ALA A 178 -28.51 -3.82 -1.25
N LEU A 179 -27.49 -3.64 -2.08
CA LEU A 179 -27.58 -3.76 -3.55
C LEU A 179 -27.24 -5.17 -4.05
N GLY A 180 -26.99 -6.10 -3.14
CA GLY A 180 -26.67 -7.50 -3.43
C GLY A 180 -25.16 -7.76 -3.61
N PRO A 181 -24.76 -9.04 -3.52
CA PRO A 181 -23.34 -9.45 -3.50
C PRO A 181 -22.53 -9.01 -4.71
N ASP A 182 -23.17 -8.74 -5.85
CA ASP A 182 -22.49 -8.27 -7.07
C ASP A 182 -21.94 -6.84 -6.93
N HIS A 183 -22.38 -6.08 -5.90
CA HIS A 183 -21.91 -4.73 -5.61
C HIS A 183 -20.86 -4.69 -4.49
N ARG A 184 -20.36 -5.87 -4.08
CA ARG A 184 -19.24 -5.97 -3.14
C ARG A 184 -17.99 -5.27 -3.66
N PHE A 185 -17.21 -4.68 -2.75
CA PHE A 185 -15.91 -4.10 -3.03
C PHE A 185 -14.83 -4.71 -2.14
N HIS A 186 -13.59 -4.75 -2.66
CA HIS A 186 -12.44 -5.31 -1.95
C HIS A 186 -11.63 -4.20 -1.25
N HIS A 187 -11.58 -3.03 -1.89
CA HIS A 187 -10.64 -1.97 -1.57
C HIS A 187 -11.35 -0.61 -1.56
N TYR A 188 -10.95 0.32 -0.69
CA TYR A 188 -11.35 1.72 -0.79
C TYR A 188 -10.20 2.64 -1.19
N PHE A 189 -10.51 3.74 -1.87
CA PHE A 189 -9.58 4.87 -2.01
C PHE A 189 -10.28 6.16 -1.61
N LEU A 190 -9.82 6.75 -0.51
CA LEU A 190 -10.33 8.00 0.03
C LEU A 190 -9.41 9.18 -0.28
N ILE A 191 -10.00 10.27 -0.78
CA ILE A 191 -9.38 11.59 -0.73
C ILE A 191 -9.99 12.37 0.43
N ASP A 192 -9.15 12.85 1.34
CA ASP A 192 -9.57 13.51 2.57
C ASP A 192 -9.01 14.92 2.73
N ASN A 193 -9.89 15.90 2.95
CA ASN A 193 -9.50 17.30 3.20
C ASN A 193 -9.22 17.62 4.68
N THR A 194 -9.43 16.70 5.63
CA THR A 194 -9.21 16.97 7.06
C THR A 194 -7.74 17.19 7.42
N TRP A 195 -6.81 16.68 6.59
CA TRP A 195 -5.36 16.79 6.80
C TRP A 195 -4.80 18.17 6.45
N GLY A 196 -5.63 19.12 6.00
CA GLY A 196 -5.23 20.50 5.70
C GLY A 196 -4.16 20.55 4.61
N ASP A 197 -3.12 21.37 4.83
CA ASP A 197 -2.07 21.61 3.84
C ASP A 197 -0.90 20.61 3.90
N ARG A 198 -1.16 19.36 4.33
CA ARG A 198 -0.12 18.32 4.44
C ARG A 198 -0.21 17.35 3.27
N ASP A 199 0.92 16.98 2.69
CA ASP A 199 1.03 15.82 1.80
C ASP A 199 1.21 14.57 2.67
N MET A 200 0.14 13.80 2.85
CA MET A 200 0.06 12.69 3.80
C MET A 200 -0.79 11.58 3.21
N GLY A 201 -0.54 10.36 3.70
CA GLY A 201 -1.20 9.13 3.35
C GLY A 201 -1.40 8.26 4.59
N ALA A 202 -2.36 7.34 4.52
CA ALA A 202 -2.49 6.23 5.46
C ALA A 202 -3.13 5.06 4.73
N ALA A 203 -2.70 3.84 5.04
CA ALA A 203 -3.14 2.66 4.31
C ALA A 203 -3.11 1.39 5.17
N GLY A 204 -3.95 0.45 4.75
CA GLY A 204 -4.06 -0.90 5.27
C GLY A 204 -4.49 -1.84 4.15
N GLY A 205 -4.84 -3.09 4.46
CA GLY A 205 -5.31 -4.00 3.41
C GLY A 205 -6.62 -3.51 2.79
N GLU A 206 -7.54 -2.99 3.60
CA GLU A 206 -8.86 -2.50 3.22
C GLU A 206 -8.88 -1.33 2.24
N GLY A 207 -7.80 -0.57 2.14
CA GLY A 207 -7.84 0.71 1.47
C GLY A 207 -6.64 1.60 1.75
N PHE A 208 -6.67 2.76 1.12
CA PHE A 208 -5.83 3.88 1.52
C PHE A 208 -6.54 5.21 1.40
N THR A 209 -6.05 6.14 2.21
CA THR A 209 -6.49 7.53 2.29
C THR A 209 -5.31 8.42 1.92
N ILE A 210 -5.55 9.41 1.07
CA ILE A 210 -4.57 10.45 0.75
C ILE A 210 -5.18 11.82 1.01
N SER A 211 -4.36 12.78 1.46
CA SER A 211 -4.84 14.16 1.60
C SER A 211 -5.26 14.75 0.26
N GLU A 212 -6.34 15.54 0.30
CA GLU A 212 -6.76 16.36 -0.83
C GLU A 212 -5.64 17.34 -1.26
N TYR A 213 -4.87 17.86 -0.30
CA TYR A 213 -3.73 18.72 -0.58
C TYR A 213 -2.62 17.98 -1.36
N GLY A 214 -2.24 16.78 -0.92
CA GLY A 214 -1.23 15.96 -1.59
C GLY A 214 -1.64 15.62 -3.01
N TRP A 215 -2.90 15.23 -3.20
CA TRP A 215 -3.48 15.04 -4.52
C TRP A 215 -3.40 16.29 -5.42
N LYS A 216 -3.86 17.46 -4.92
CA LYS A 216 -3.89 18.71 -5.70
C LYS A 216 -2.52 19.30 -6.03
N ASN A 217 -1.50 19.00 -5.23
CA ASN A 217 -0.21 19.68 -5.34
C ASN A 217 0.93 18.78 -5.81
N VAL A 218 0.84 17.48 -5.54
CA VAL A 218 1.83 16.48 -5.95
C VAL A 218 1.23 15.63 -7.07
N GLY A 219 0.23 14.80 -6.75
CA GLY A 219 -0.32 13.82 -7.68
C GLY A 219 -0.80 14.41 -9.01
N SER A 220 -1.66 15.42 -8.96
CA SER A 220 -2.26 16.05 -10.16
C SER A 220 -1.33 16.97 -10.95
N LYS A 221 -0.17 17.37 -10.39
CA LYS A 221 0.73 18.37 -11.01
C LYS A 221 2.09 17.83 -11.42
N LEU A 222 2.61 16.82 -10.72
CA LEU A 222 3.95 16.28 -10.94
C LEU A 222 3.95 14.93 -11.66
N GLY A 223 2.80 14.26 -11.80
CA GLY A 223 2.62 13.00 -12.55
C GLY A 223 3.26 11.77 -11.90
N ASP A 224 4.13 12.00 -10.93
CA ASP A 224 4.73 11.03 -10.04
C ASP A 224 4.20 11.34 -8.64
N TRP A 225 3.44 10.41 -8.06
CA TRP A 225 2.83 10.55 -6.74
C TRP A 225 3.47 9.57 -5.73
N PRO A 226 4.71 9.81 -5.28
CA PRO A 226 5.45 8.88 -4.43
C PRO A 226 4.67 8.39 -3.21
N ILE A 227 3.93 9.28 -2.54
CA ILE A 227 3.13 8.89 -1.37
C ILE A 227 2.04 7.89 -1.74
N LEU A 228 1.41 8.00 -2.91
CA LEU A 228 0.45 6.99 -3.36
C LEU A 228 1.13 5.64 -3.64
N VAL A 229 2.36 5.63 -4.16
CA VAL A 229 3.14 4.38 -4.33
C VAL A 229 3.44 3.73 -2.98
N HIS A 230 3.84 4.54 -2.00
CA HIS A 230 4.10 4.14 -0.62
C HIS A 230 2.87 3.55 0.06
N GLU A 231 1.76 4.29 0.07
CA GLU A 231 0.49 3.82 0.63
C GLU A 231 -0.02 2.56 -0.06
N THR A 232 0.16 2.44 -1.38
CA THR A 232 -0.16 1.20 -2.11
C THR A 232 0.64 0.01 -1.58
N GLY A 233 1.89 0.20 -1.18
CA GLY A 233 2.73 -0.85 -0.59
C GLY A 233 2.17 -1.40 0.72
N HIS A 234 1.63 -0.55 1.59
CA HIS A 234 0.96 -0.97 2.81
C HIS A 234 -0.26 -1.86 2.54
N THR A 235 -0.94 -1.69 1.41
CA THR A 235 -2.06 -2.58 1.03
C THR A 235 -1.62 -4.02 0.78
N PHE A 236 -0.36 -4.24 0.40
CA PHE A 236 0.26 -5.57 0.31
C PHE A 236 0.77 -6.08 1.68
N GLY A 237 0.62 -5.28 2.73
CA GLY A 237 1.07 -5.55 4.10
C GLY A 237 2.54 -5.21 4.34
N PHE A 238 3.17 -4.43 3.46
CA PHE A 238 4.48 -3.85 3.77
C PHE A 238 4.31 -2.87 4.92
N ARG A 239 5.33 -2.75 5.76
CA ARG A 239 5.39 -1.76 6.83
C ARG A 239 6.35 -0.65 6.47
N ASP A 240 6.32 0.42 7.26
CA ASP A 240 7.38 1.41 7.26
C ASP A 240 8.71 0.79 7.70
N TYR A 241 9.70 0.83 6.81
CA TYR A 241 11.07 0.48 7.12
C TYR A 241 11.80 1.74 7.55
N ILE A 242 11.86 1.98 8.86
CA ILE A 242 12.39 3.22 9.42
C ILE A 242 13.90 3.12 9.63
N ASN A 243 14.62 4.09 9.07
CA ASN A 243 16.00 4.37 9.46
C ASN A 243 16.04 5.44 10.55
N ASP A 244 16.19 5.02 11.81
CA ASP A 244 16.36 5.96 12.93
C ASP A 244 17.81 6.40 13.16
N MET A 245 18.74 5.99 12.27
CA MET A 245 20.17 6.28 12.33
C MET A 245 20.88 5.74 13.59
N THR A 246 20.22 4.93 14.42
CA THR A 246 20.83 4.35 15.62
C THR A 246 21.77 3.19 15.32
N HIS A 247 21.79 2.73 14.06
CA HIS A 247 22.50 1.53 13.60
C HIS A 247 22.04 0.24 14.30
N ASN A 248 20.87 0.25 14.95
CA ASN A 248 20.23 -0.97 15.40
C ASN A 248 19.79 -1.78 14.17
N THR A 249 20.26 -3.01 14.07
CA THR A 249 19.98 -3.92 12.95
C THR A 249 19.17 -5.14 13.40
N SER A 250 18.69 -5.13 14.65
CA SER A 250 17.83 -6.19 15.17
C SER A 250 16.54 -6.25 14.37
N VAL A 251 16.22 -7.43 13.84
CA VAL A 251 14.94 -7.72 13.16
C VAL A 251 13.72 -7.44 14.06
N CYS A 252 13.92 -7.35 15.37
CA CYS A 252 12.89 -7.02 16.35
C CYS A 252 12.74 -5.53 16.63
N SER A 253 13.51 -4.66 15.98
CA SER A 253 13.38 -3.21 16.16
C SER A 253 12.25 -2.66 15.29
N ILE A 254 11.50 -1.69 15.84
CA ILE A 254 10.57 -0.88 15.04
C ILE A 254 11.31 -0.09 13.96
N SER A 255 12.52 0.38 14.29
CA SER A 255 13.45 1.10 13.42
C SER A 255 14.43 0.14 12.75
N TRP A 256 13.89 -0.70 11.89
CA TRP A 256 14.67 -1.69 11.15
C TRP A 256 14.64 -1.39 9.64
N LEU A 257 15.83 -1.39 9.04
CA LEU A 257 16.02 -1.42 7.60
C LEU A 257 16.51 -2.80 7.15
N PRO A 258 16.04 -3.30 6.00
CA PRO A 258 16.62 -4.46 5.36
C PRO A 258 18.14 -4.31 5.13
N PRO A 259 19.00 -5.19 5.68
CA PRO A 259 20.42 -5.15 5.38
C PRO A 259 20.70 -5.43 3.90
N ASN A 260 21.88 -5.05 3.42
CA ASN A 260 22.30 -5.20 2.01
C ASN A 260 21.42 -4.46 0.99
N VAL A 261 20.54 -3.55 1.43
CA VAL A 261 19.90 -2.55 0.58
C VAL A 261 20.71 -1.26 0.67
N THR A 262 21.33 -0.86 -0.45
CA THR A 262 22.25 0.29 -0.52
C THR A 262 21.60 1.57 -1.04
N TYR A 263 20.35 1.48 -1.49
CA TYR A 263 19.51 2.60 -1.95
C TYR A 263 18.35 2.85 -0.97
N GLN A 264 17.57 3.91 -1.19
CA GLN A 264 16.34 4.18 -0.43
C GLN A 264 15.20 3.32 -0.96
N LEU A 265 14.32 2.86 -0.07
CA LEU A 265 13.10 2.11 -0.37
C LEU A 265 11.90 3.06 -0.46
N VAL A 266 10.90 2.71 -1.29
CA VAL A 266 9.62 3.43 -1.31
C VAL A 266 8.98 3.37 0.08
N MET A 267 9.06 2.23 0.75
CA MET A 267 8.52 1.98 2.09
C MET A 267 9.34 2.61 3.24
N GLU A 268 10.33 3.47 2.96
CA GLU A 268 10.90 4.36 3.97
C GLU A 268 9.95 5.56 4.16
N PRO A 269 9.38 5.81 5.35
CA PRO A 269 8.39 6.87 5.53
C PRO A 269 9.00 8.27 5.51
N THR A 270 8.14 9.29 5.51
CA THR A 270 8.53 10.71 5.49
C THR A 270 9.36 11.06 4.26
N ASP A 271 10.13 12.14 4.32
CA ASP A 271 11.03 12.55 3.25
C ASP A 271 11.96 11.40 2.81
N GLN A 272 12.27 10.39 3.64
CA GLN A 272 13.22 9.33 3.29
C GLN A 272 12.86 8.54 2.01
N GLY A 273 11.58 8.20 1.81
CA GLY A 273 11.06 7.56 0.59
C GLY A 273 10.12 8.43 -0.24
N ALA A 274 9.66 9.59 0.27
CA ALA A 274 8.64 10.45 -0.36
C ALA A 274 9.00 11.06 -1.73
N TYR A 275 10.20 10.81 -2.25
CA TYR A 275 10.63 11.23 -3.59
C TYR A 275 10.92 10.06 -4.53
N LEU A 276 10.62 8.82 -4.13
CA LEU A 276 10.75 7.64 -4.98
C LEU A 276 9.43 7.37 -5.70
N PRO A 277 9.34 7.64 -7.02
CA PRO A 277 8.09 7.48 -7.75
C PRO A 277 7.85 6.04 -8.22
N LYS A 278 8.76 5.12 -7.89
CA LYS A 278 8.76 3.75 -8.38
C LYS A 278 9.26 2.74 -7.36
N VAL A 279 8.55 1.61 -7.31
CA VAL A 279 8.92 0.42 -6.53
C VAL A 279 10.36 0.02 -6.83
N THR A 280 11.15 -0.15 -5.78
CA THR A 280 12.55 -0.50 -5.94
C THR A 280 12.73 -1.98 -6.27
N ARG A 281 13.92 -2.34 -6.76
CA ARG A 281 14.24 -3.74 -7.09
C ARG A 281 14.10 -4.66 -5.88
N PHE A 282 14.53 -4.23 -4.68
CA PHE A 282 14.38 -5.01 -3.44
C PHE A 282 12.91 -5.24 -3.11
N GLU A 283 12.08 -4.20 -3.13
CA GLU A 283 10.64 -4.28 -2.85
C GLU A 283 9.90 -5.17 -3.87
N GLY A 284 10.31 -5.11 -5.14
CA GLY A 284 9.86 -6.01 -6.18
C GLY A 284 10.18 -7.48 -5.93
N TRP A 285 11.36 -7.79 -5.40
CA TRP A 285 11.68 -9.14 -4.94
C TRP A 285 10.96 -9.50 -3.64
N PHE A 286 10.66 -8.53 -2.79
CA PHE A 286 9.94 -8.78 -1.56
C PHE A 286 8.46 -9.10 -1.81
N ILE A 287 7.79 -8.44 -2.76
CA ILE A 287 6.41 -8.82 -3.12
C ILE A 287 6.33 -10.23 -3.71
N ARG A 288 7.36 -10.67 -4.45
CA ARG A 288 7.53 -12.05 -4.92
C ARG A 288 7.63 -13.02 -3.75
N TYR A 289 8.44 -12.69 -2.74
CA TYR A 289 8.55 -13.47 -1.52
C TYR A 289 7.22 -13.53 -0.74
N LEU A 290 6.49 -12.39 -0.65
CA LEU A 290 5.16 -12.36 -0.04
C LEU A 290 4.21 -13.30 -0.75
N TRP A 291 4.13 -13.26 -2.09
CA TRP A 291 3.32 -14.19 -2.86
C TRP A 291 3.71 -15.64 -2.59
N SER A 292 5.00 -15.97 -2.69
CA SER A 292 5.50 -17.33 -2.47
C SER A 292 5.06 -17.86 -1.12
N ARG A 293 5.19 -17.06 -0.05
CA ARG A 293 4.86 -17.49 1.30
C ARG A 293 3.35 -17.49 1.56
N PHE A 294 2.64 -16.41 1.21
CA PHE A 294 1.18 -16.34 1.38
C PHE A 294 0.45 -17.42 0.59
N SER A 295 0.84 -17.69 -0.65
CA SER A 295 0.17 -18.72 -1.45
C SER A 295 0.18 -20.12 -0.81
N ARG A 296 1.21 -20.45 -0.01
CA ARG A 296 1.23 -21.70 0.79
C ARG A 296 0.47 -21.53 2.11
N THR A 297 0.69 -20.46 2.86
CA THR A 297 0.02 -20.28 4.18
C THR A 297 -1.48 -20.05 4.06
N ARG A 298 -1.96 -19.55 2.91
CA ARG A 298 -3.37 -19.40 2.55
C ARG A 298 -3.95 -20.63 1.84
N GLY A 299 -3.11 -21.56 1.39
CA GLY A 299 -3.54 -22.75 0.65
C GLY A 299 -3.98 -22.48 -0.79
N TRP A 300 -3.61 -21.35 -1.40
CA TRP A 300 -3.86 -21.06 -2.81
C TRP A 300 -3.04 -21.93 -3.75
N GLN A 301 -1.85 -22.34 -3.29
CA GLN A 301 -0.99 -23.30 -3.96
C GLN A 301 -0.82 -24.54 -3.10
N LYS A 302 -0.57 -25.68 -3.76
CA LYS A 302 -0.19 -26.91 -3.06
C LYS A 302 1.20 -26.75 -2.46
N ASP A 303 1.42 -27.42 -1.34
CA ASP A 303 2.77 -27.61 -0.82
C ASP A 303 3.60 -28.42 -1.84
N ASP A 304 4.61 -27.76 -2.39
CA ASP A 304 5.55 -28.26 -3.39
C ASP A 304 6.94 -28.53 -2.77
N GLY A 305 7.04 -28.51 -1.45
CA GLY A 305 8.27 -28.76 -0.70
C GLY A 305 9.21 -27.56 -0.59
N ILE A 306 8.78 -26.37 -1.03
CA ILE A 306 9.52 -25.12 -0.76
C ILE A 306 9.43 -24.80 0.73
N ALA A 307 10.57 -24.82 1.40
CA ALA A 307 10.66 -24.47 2.82
C ALA A 307 10.90 -22.97 3.00
N PHE A 308 10.05 -22.33 3.80
CA PHE A 308 10.29 -20.98 4.31
C PHE A 308 10.87 -21.06 5.72
N PRO A 309 11.85 -20.23 6.07
CA PRO A 309 12.36 -20.19 7.44
C PRO A 309 11.23 -19.81 8.41
N PRO A 310 11.24 -20.39 9.64
CA PRO A 310 10.28 -20.02 10.66
C PRO A 310 10.46 -18.55 11.03
N THR A 311 9.37 -17.88 11.38
CA THR A 311 9.44 -16.49 11.84
C THR A 311 10.26 -16.39 13.13
N THR A 312 11.19 -15.44 13.16
CA THR A 312 11.96 -15.09 14.36
C THR A 312 11.04 -14.64 15.50
N ASP A 313 11.17 -15.24 16.68
CA ASP A 313 10.48 -14.80 17.89
C ASP A 313 11.21 -13.61 18.53
N CYS A 314 10.51 -12.49 18.67
CA CYS A 314 11.02 -11.30 19.32
C CYS A 314 10.65 -11.29 20.82
N PRO A 315 11.60 -11.00 21.74
CA PRO A 315 11.29 -10.92 23.16
C PRO A 315 10.25 -9.82 23.47
N PRO A 316 9.32 -10.02 24.41
CA PRO A 316 8.39 -8.97 24.81
C PRO A 316 9.12 -7.68 25.24
N GLY A 317 8.73 -6.54 24.69
CA GLY A 317 9.34 -5.24 24.98
C GLY A 317 10.67 -4.95 24.27
N SER A 318 11.00 -5.68 23.20
CA SER A 318 12.19 -5.43 22.37
C SER A 318 12.03 -4.33 21.32
N PHE A 319 10.87 -3.66 21.28
CA PHE A 319 10.45 -2.71 20.24
C PHE A 319 10.79 -1.27 20.61
#